data_AF-A0A077M904-F1
#
_entry.id   AF-A0A077M904-F1
#
_cell.length_a   1.000
_cell.length_b   1.000
_cell.length_c   1.000
_cell.angle_alpha   90.00
_cell.angle_beta   90.00
_cell.angle_gamma   90.00
#
_symmetry.space_group_name_H-M   'P 1'
#
loop_
_entity.id
_entity.type
_entity.pdbx_description
1 polymer ?
#
loop_
_entity_poly.entity_id
_entity_poly.type
_entity_poly.pdbx_seq_one_letter_code
_entity_poly.pdbx_strand_id
1 'polypeptide(L)'
;MPADPLPWLLVTARHTIANRTRGQRRADRLWQEAVAAYWHMPTAAAPDELVAERDSLIEALATCSPAEREALLLISWDGLSYDAAADVLGCTPRALTVRVSRGRARLTAYLQADGDRPATAPTLTLAQETS
;
A
#
# COMPACT_ATOMS: atom_id res chain seq x y z
N MET A 1 12.60 -4.45 -36.12
CA MET A 1 13.25 -5.14 -34.98
C MET A 1 14.75 -5.17 -35.28
N PRO A 2 15.63 -4.82 -34.32
CA PRO A 2 17.07 -4.88 -34.53
C PRO A 2 17.52 -6.32 -34.80
N ALA A 3 18.59 -6.50 -35.58
CA ALA A 3 19.09 -7.81 -35.98
C ALA A 3 19.67 -8.65 -34.81
N ASP A 4 20.02 -7.99 -33.70
CA ASP A 4 20.40 -8.62 -32.43
C ASP A 4 19.63 -7.95 -31.27
N PRO A 5 18.59 -8.60 -30.71
CA PRO A 5 17.75 -8.02 -29.67
C PRO A 5 18.38 -8.11 -28.27
N LEU A 6 19.39 -8.96 -28.06
CA LEU A 6 20.00 -9.21 -26.75
C LEU A 6 20.61 -7.94 -26.13
N PRO A 7 21.41 -7.15 -26.85
CA PRO A 7 21.98 -5.92 -26.30
C PRO A 7 20.92 -4.91 -25.87
N TRP A 8 19.85 -4.75 -26.65
CA TRP A 8 18.76 -3.83 -26.32
C TRP A 8 17.95 -4.32 -25.12
N LEU A 9 17.68 -5.62 -25.02
CA LEU A 9 17.00 -6.24 -23.87
C LEU A 9 17.80 -6.07 -22.57
N LEU A 10 19.11 -6.30 -22.61
CA LEU A 10 19.97 -6.16 -21.44
C LEU A 10 20.07 -4.71 -20.97
N VAL A 11 20.18 -3.75 -21.89
CA VAL A 11 20.17 -2.32 -21.56
C VAL A 11 18.84 -1.89 -20.96
N THR A 12 17.73 -2.35 -21.55
CA THR A 12 16.39 -2.01 -21.07
C THR A 12 16.16 -2.62 -19.69
N ALA A 13 16.41 -3.92 -19.50
CA ALA A 13 16.31 -4.59 -18.20
C ALA A 13 17.19 -3.93 -17.12
N ARG A 14 18.43 -3.54 -17.46
CA ARG A 14 19.31 -2.79 -16.55
C ARG A 14 18.72 -1.44 -16.18
N HIS A 15 18.14 -0.71 -17.13
CA HIS A 15 17.46 0.56 -16.85
C HIS A 15 16.20 0.37 -15.98
N THR A 16 15.40 -0.68 -16.22
CA THR A 16 14.21 -0.97 -15.40
C THR A 16 14.60 -1.31 -13.96
N ILE A 17 15.63 -2.13 -13.77
CA ILE A 17 16.18 -2.47 -12.46
C ILE A 17 16.76 -1.22 -11.80
N ALA A 18 17.58 -0.44 -12.49
CA ALA A 18 18.19 0.78 -11.94
C ALA A 18 17.15 1.85 -11.59
N ASN A 19 16.04 1.95 -12.33
CA ASN A 19 14.92 2.81 -11.98
C ASN A 19 14.17 2.29 -10.75
N ARG A 20 13.92 0.98 -10.66
CA ARG A 20 13.32 0.35 -9.48
C ARG A 20 14.16 0.59 -8.23
N THR A 21 15.47 0.37 -8.29
CA THR A 21 16.37 0.56 -7.14
C THR A 21 16.48 2.04 -6.75
N ARG A 22 16.47 2.98 -7.70
CA ARG A 22 16.49 4.43 -7.39
C ARG A 22 15.18 4.91 -6.76
N GLY A 23 14.03 4.39 -7.23
CA GLY A 23 12.73 4.64 -6.64
C GLY A 23 12.63 4.08 -5.21
N GLN A 24 13.04 2.83 -5.02
CA GLN A 24 13.08 2.17 -3.72
C GLN A 24 13.98 2.90 -2.73
N ARG A 25 15.22 3.27 -3.09
CA ARG A 25 16.10 4.03 -2.18
C ARG A 25 15.51 5.35 -1.69
N ARG A 26 14.75 6.04 -2.55
CA ARG A 26 14.11 7.32 -2.17
C ARG A 26 12.90 7.07 -1.25
N ALA A 27 12.12 6.03 -1.53
CA ALA A 27 11.03 5.58 -0.67
C ALA A 27 11.56 5.08 0.69
N ASP A 28 12.63 4.28 0.69
CA ASP A 28 13.30 3.78 1.90
C ASP A 28 13.82 4.92 2.75
N ARG A 29 14.40 5.96 2.14
CA ARG A 29 14.86 7.13 2.89
C ARG A 29 13.69 7.88 3.53
N LEU A 30 12.61 8.11 2.78
CA LEU A 30 11.40 8.74 3.32
C LEU A 30 10.74 7.88 4.41
N TRP A 31 10.74 6.56 4.24
CA TRP A 31 10.25 5.61 5.23
C TRP A 31 11.13 5.63 6.48
N GLN A 32 12.46 5.62 6.35
CA GLN A 32 13.39 5.73 7.46
C GLN A 32 13.26 7.07 8.18
N GLU A 33 13.12 8.18 7.45
CA GLU A 33 12.85 9.51 8.00
C GLU A 33 11.50 9.52 8.76
N ALA A 34 10.45 8.93 8.19
CA ALA A 34 9.14 8.81 8.82
C ALA A 34 9.16 7.92 10.06
N VAL A 35 9.82 6.75 10.00
CA VAL A 35 9.96 5.82 11.12
C VAL A 35 10.82 6.44 12.22
N ALA A 36 11.91 7.14 11.89
CA ALA A 36 12.73 7.84 12.88
C ALA A 36 11.92 8.95 13.56
N ALA A 37 11.12 9.71 12.80
CA ALA A 37 10.21 10.69 13.36
C ALA A 37 9.12 10.05 14.24
N TYR A 38 8.58 8.90 13.85
CA TYR A 38 7.56 8.16 14.58
C TYR A 38 8.11 7.49 15.85
N TRP A 39 9.34 6.99 15.82
CA TRP A 39 10.03 6.34 16.93
C TRP A 39 10.30 7.29 18.10
N HIS A 40 10.45 8.58 17.81
CA HIS A 40 10.60 9.64 18.83
C HIS A 40 9.26 10.26 19.25
N MET A 41 8.15 9.86 18.62
CA MET A 41 6.81 10.22 19.07
C MET A 41 6.47 9.36 20.31
N PRO A 42 6.02 9.93 21.43
CA PRO A 42 5.47 9.12 22.52
C PRO A 42 4.30 8.33 21.96
N THR A 43 4.45 7.01 21.83
CA THR A 43 3.35 6.14 21.39
C THR A 43 2.36 6.07 22.55
N ALA A 44 1.33 6.91 22.50
CA ALA A 44 0.26 6.92 23.50
C ALA A 44 -0.85 5.89 23.19
N ALA A 45 -0.77 5.18 22.06
CA ALA A 45 -1.77 4.22 21.67
C ALA A 45 -1.58 2.89 22.42
N ALA A 46 -2.60 2.49 23.17
CA ALA A 46 -2.62 1.17 23.79
C ALA A 46 -2.54 0.06 22.71
N PRO A 47 -2.01 -1.13 23.01
CA PRO A 47 -1.97 -2.25 22.05
C PRO A 47 -3.32 -2.53 21.38
N ASP A 48 -4.42 -2.33 22.10
CA ASP A 48 -5.79 -2.51 21.59
C ASP A 48 -6.17 -1.48 20.52
N GLU A 49 -5.69 -0.24 20.64
CA GLU A 49 -5.92 0.81 19.64
C GLU A 49 -5.17 0.51 18.34
N LEU A 50 -3.97 -0.05 18.42
CA LEU A 50 -3.21 -0.50 17.24
C LEU A 50 -3.89 -1.66 16.51
N VAL A 51 -4.51 -2.59 17.25
CA VAL A 51 -5.29 -3.68 16.65
C VAL A 51 -6.54 -3.14 15.96
N ALA A 52 -7.26 -2.22 16.61
CA ALA A 52 -8.44 -1.59 16.03
C ALA A 52 -8.09 -0.80 14.75
N GLU A 53 -7.01 0.00 14.76
CA GLU A 53 -6.55 0.73 13.57
C GLU A 53 -6.22 -0.21 12.41
N ARG A 54 -5.53 -1.33 12.70
CA ARG A 54 -5.22 -2.36 11.71
C ARG A 54 -6.48 -2.96 11.10
N ASP A 55 -7.45 -3.32 11.94
CA ASP A 55 -8.69 -3.96 11.46
C ASP A 55 -9.52 -2.97 10.62
N SER A 56 -9.61 -1.71 11.03
CA SER A 56 -10.22 -0.64 10.23
C SER A 56 -9.54 -0.45 8.87
N LEU A 57 -8.20 -0.53 8.80
CA LEU A 57 -7.46 -0.48 7.53
C LEU A 57 -7.76 -1.69 6.62
N ILE A 58 -7.87 -2.89 7.19
CA ILE A 58 -8.22 -4.11 6.44
C ILE A 58 -9.63 -4.00 5.87
N GLU A 59 -10.59 -3.52 6.66
CA GLU A 59 -11.96 -3.29 6.21
C GLU A 59 -12.02 -2.19 5.13
N ALA A 60 -11.27 -1.10 5.31
CA ALA A 60 -11.18 -0.04 4.31
C ALA A 60 -10.65 -0.56 2.96
N LEU A 61 -9.59 -1.39 2.97
CA LEU A 61 -9.06 -2.06 1.78
C LEU A 61 -10.07 -3.02 1.15
N ALA A 62 -10.91 -3.66 1.95
CA ALA A 62 -11.97 -4.53 1.45
C ALA A 62 -13.03 -3.76 0.63
N THR A 63 -13.24 -2.47 0.90
CA THR A 63 -14.15 -1.61 0.13
C THR A 63 -13.62 -1.23 -1.26
N CYS A 64 -12.32 -1.40 -1.51
CA CYS A 64 -11.73 -1.20 -2.81
C CYS A 64 -12.05 -2.39 -3.72
N SER A 65 -12.34 -2.10 -5.00
CA SER A 65 -12.43 -3.17 -5.99
C SER A 65 -11.09 -3.93 -6.09
N PRO A 66 -11.09 -5.20 -6.55
CA PRO A 66 -9.86 -5.97 -6.68
C PRO A 66 -8.78 -5.23 -7.49
N ALA A 67 -9.16 -4.58 -8.59
CA ALA A 67 -8.24 -3.84 -9.44
C ALA A 67 -7.67 -2.57 -8.79
N GLU A 68 -8.43 -1.90 -7.92
CA GLU A 68 -7.94 -0.74 -7.16
C GLU A 68 -6.98 -1.19 -6.05
N ARG A 69 -7.34 -2.27 -5.34
CA ARG A 69 -6.54 -2.83 -4.25
C ARG A 69 -5.18 -3.32 -4.73
N GLU A 70 -5.16 -4.10 -5.81
CA GLU A 70 -3.92 -4.58 -6.43
C GLU A 70 -3.02 -3.41 -6.88
N ALA A 71 -3.63 -2.38 -7.49
CA ALA A 71 -2.91 -1.18 -7.92
C ALA A 71 -2.32 -0.40 -6.73
N LEU A 72 -3.02 -0.33 -5.60
CA LEU A 72 -2.49 0.28 -4.39
C LEU A 72 -1.31 -0.53 -3.86
N LEU A 73 -1.46 -1.85 -3.67
CA LEU A 73 -0.41 -2.72 -3.14
C LEU A 73 0.88 -2.64 -3.99
N LEU A 74 0.78 -2.72 -5.32
CA LEU A 74 1.96 -2.63 -6.18
C LEU A 74 2.71 -1.29 -6.02
N ILE A 75 1.99 -0.19 -5.79
CA ILE A 75 2.58 1.14 -5.65
C ILE A 75 3.13 1.37 -4.23
N SER A 76 2.33 1.11 -3.20
CA SER A 76 2.66 1.47 -1.81
C SER A 76 3.36 0.37 -1.03
N TRP A 77 3.13 -0.91 -1.35
CA TRP A 77 3.80 -2.03 -0.70
C TRP A 77 5.03 -2.49 -1.48
N ASP A 78 4.88 -2.75 -2.79
CA ASP A 78 5.98 -3.26 -3.61
C ASP A 78 6.90 -2.17 -4.17
N GLY A 79 6.48 -0.91 -4.09
CA GLY A 79 7.25 0.27 -4.50
C GLY A 79 7.46 0.37 -6.02
N LEU A 80 6.57 -0.19 -6.84
CA LEU A 80 6.66 -0.07 -8.29
C LEU A 80 6.36 1.35 -8.76
N SER A 81 7.01 1.75 -9.86
CA SER A 81 6.58 2.92 -10.63
C SER A 81 5.23 2.64 -11.31
N TYR A 82 4.47 3.69 -11.62
CA TYR A 82 3.20 3.57 -12.35
C TYR A 82 3.33 2.81 -13.68
N ASP A 83 4.42 2.99 -14.43
CA ASP A 83 4.59 2.26 -15.71
C ASP A 83 4.77 0.75 -15.48
N ALA A 84 5.72 0.37 -14.62
CA ALA A 84 5.94 -1.04 -14.26
C ALA A 84 4.70 -1.72 -13.64
N ALA A 85 3.95 -1.02 -12.78
CA ALA A 85 2.72 -1.57 -12.20
C ALA A 85 1.59 -1.69 -13.25
N ALA A 86 1.54 -0.79 -14.23
CA ALA A 86 0.58 -0.88 -15.32
C ALA A 86 0.87 -2.08 -16.23
N ASP A 87 2.14 -2.35 -16.51
CA ASP A 87 2.59 -3.53 -17.24
C ASP A 87 2.20 -4.82 -16.52
N VAL A 88 2.44 -4.91 -15.20
CA VAL A 88 2.04 -6.07 -14.36
C VAL A 88 0.54 -6.30 -14.41
N LEU A 89 -0.26 -5.24 -14.37
CA LEU A 89 -1.73 -5.32 -14.39
C LEU A 89 -2.34 -5.37 -15.79
N GLY A 90 -1.53 -5.42 -16.85
CA GLY A 90 -1.99 -5.46 -18.24
C GLY A 90 -2.87 -4.26 -18.61
N CYS A 91 -2.57 -3.07 -18.10
CA CYS A 91 -3.33 -1.85 -18.34
C CYS A 91 -2.44 -0.66 -18.74
N THR A 92 -3.04 0.47 -19.11
CA THR A 92 -2.26 1.67 -19.42
C THR A 92 -1.84 2.40 -18.13
N PRO A 93 -0.70 3.13 -18.11
CA PRO A 93 -0.32 3.95 -16.95
C PRO A 93 -1.41 4.94 -16.54
N ARG A 94 -2.14 5.49 -17.50
CA ARG A 94 -3.28 6.37 -17.23
C ARG A 94 -4.43 5.64 -16.52
N ALA A 95 -4.76 4.41 -16.92
CA ALA A 95 -5.77 3.60 -16.25
C ALA A 95 -5.33 3.24 -14.81
N LEU A 96 -4.05 2.94 -14.62
CA LEU A 96 -3.49 2.70 -13.29
C LEU A 96 -3.62 3.93 -12.38
N THR A 97 -3.28 5.12 -12.87
CA THR A 97 -3.42 6.37 -12.10
C THR A 97 -4.86 6.59 -11.64
N VAL A 98 -5.84 6.32 -12.51
CA VAL A 98 -7.26 6.41 -12.15
C VAL A 98 -7.63 5.40 -11.08
N ARG A 99 -7.17 4.14 -11.19
CA ARG A 99 -7.41 3.09 -10.18
C ARG A 99 -6.84 3.48 -8.81
N VAL A 100 -5.58 3.92 -8.77
CA VAL A 100 -4.92 4.36 -7.53
C VAL A 100 -5.66 5.55 -6.91
N SER A 101 -6.06 6.54 -7.73
CA SER A 101 -6.82 7.69 -7.24
C SER A 101 -8.15 7.30 -6.63
N ARG A 102 -8.91 6.40 -7.27
CA ARG A 102 -10.20 5.93 -6.74
C ARG A 102 -10.03 5.08 -5.49
N GLY A 103 -9.04 4.19 -5.48
CA GLY A 103 -8.71 3.38 -4.30
C GLY A 103 -8.36 4.25 -3.09
N ARG A 104 -7.51 5.27 -3.28
CA ARG A 104 -7.19 6.23 -2.21
C ARG A 104 -8.42 6.98 -1.71
N ALA A 105 -9.26 7.48 -2.61
CA ALA A 105 -10.49 8.17 -2.23
C ALA A 105 -11.44 7.26 -1.42
N ARG A 106 -11.57 5.99 -1.79
CA ARG A 106 -12.37 5.00 -1.04
C ARG A 106 -11.81 4.73 0.35
N LEU A 107 -10.49 4.50 0.46
CA LEU A 107 -9.80 4.33 1.73
C LEU A 107 -10.01 5.53 2.66
N THR A 108 -9.77 6.74 2.15
CA THR A 108 -9.95 7.96 2.93
C THR A 108 -11.39 8.15 3.38
N ALA A 109 -12.37 7.92 2.50
CA ALA A 109 -13.79 8.03 2.86
C ALA A 109 -14.20 7.03 3.94
N TYR A 110 -13.72 5.77 3.86
CA TYR A 110 -14.01 4.76 4.87
C TYR A 110 -13.41 5.13 6.23
N LEU A 111 -12.13 5.47 6.26
CA LEU A 111 -11.42 5.80 7.51
C LEU A 111 -11.99 7.06 8.17
N GLN A 112 -12.45 8.04 7.37
CA GLN A 112 -13.14 9.22 7.90
C GLN A 112 -14.50 8.86 8.52
N ALA A 113 -15.27 7.97 7.89
CA ALA A 113 -16.54 7.53 8.43
C ALA A 113 -16.37 6.63 9.67
N ASP A 114 -15.30 5.83 9.71
CA ASP A 114 -14.98 4.97 10.84
C ASP A 114 -14.50 5.75 12.07
N GLY A 115 -13.70 6.80 11.87
CA GLY A 115 -13.28 7.70 12.96
C GLY A 115 -14.43 8.49 13.59
N ASP A 116 -15.54 8.65 12.87
CA ASP A 116 -16.77 9.30 13.36
C ASP A 116 -17.73 8.30 14.06
N ARG A 117 -17.43 7.00 13.99
CA ARG A 117 -18.20 5.94 14.65
C ARG A 117 -17.84 5.95 16.16
N PRO A 118 -18.83 6.05 17.07
CA PRO A 118 -18.54 5.97 18.50
C PRO A 118 -17.85 4.63 18.79
N ALA A 119 -16.67 4.69 19.44
CA ALA A 119 -15.86 3.53 19.78
C ALA A 119 -16.71 2.50 20.51
N THR A 120 -17.22 1.54 19.75
CA THR A 120 -18.00 0.44 20.31
C THR A 120 -16.96 -0.56 20.73
N ALA A 121 -16.65 -0.57 22.03
CA ALA A 121 -15.62 -1.42 22.61
C ALA A 121 -15.76 -2.85 22.07
N PRO A 122 -14.68 -3.48 21.57
CA PRO A 122 -14.75 -4.86 21.14
C PRO A 122 -15.01 -5.73 22.37
N THR A 123 -16.23 -6.27 22.45
CA THR A 123 -16.58 -7.33 23.40
C THR A 123 -15.82 -8.58 22.99
N LEU A 124 -14.58 -8.72 23.46
CA LEU A 124 -13.87 -9.99 23.43
C LEU A 124 -14.53 -10.93 24.44
N THR A 125 -15.54 -11.66 23.98
CA THR A 125 -16.08 -12.82 24.70
C THR A 125 -15.00 -13.90 24.70
N LEU A 126 -14.15 -13.91 25.72
CA LEU A 126 -13.30 -15.05 26.01
C LEU A 126 -14.22 -16.23 26.33
N ALA A 127 -14.35 -17.15 25.37
CA ALA A 127 -14.96 -18.45 25.59
C ALA A 127 -14.16 -19.15 26.70
N GLN A 128 -14.77 -19.23 27.89
CA GLN A 128 -14.27 -20.03 29.00
C GLN A 128 -14.34 -21.50 28.57
N GLU A 129 -13.18 -22.14 28.42
CA GLU A 129 -13.08 -23.58 28.23
C GLU A 129 -13.65 -24.30 29.46
N THR A 130 -14.69 -25.10 29.21
CA THR A 130 -15.34 -25.99 30.15
C THR A 130 -14.43 -27.16 30.52
N SER A 131 -14.28 -27.44 31.82
CA SER A 131 -13.74 -28.68 32.37
C SER A 131 -14.83 -29.74 32.55
#